data_AF-E6WWP0-F1
#
_entry.id   AF-E6WWP0-F1
#
_cell.length_a   1.000
_cell.length_b   1.000
_cell.length_c   1.000
_cell.angle_alpha   90.00
_cell.angle_beta   90.00
_cell.angle_gamma   90.00
#
_symmetry.space_group_name_H-M   'P 1'
#
loop_
_entity.id
_entity.type
_entity.pdbx_description
1 polymer ?
#
loop_
_entity_poly.entity_id
_entity_poly.type
_entity_poly.pdbx_seq_one_letter_code
_entity_poly.pdbx_strand_id
1 'polypeptide(L)'
;MHNLIGRKPRKDRGERLTGLSSRLGFDRLAHIIPTFARNPGPPVQHPASDVPPALAAFLRGSERRAWVFLWLQGGDPEAADQALAAATRAFQAEAAQLPMADWPGRYWRLLAACPLDSGRGEWPGEIDLLATPAPADRRALLLRLAGGLDEQPAADAMGVSLDTYRERLAAACPRDARGEVDAAAWHRLANAIQVAARELPESRLERIAALRETALAGHGSPEVPPTTEPAPSPRARASAPARPRRPGLVALLLILLVAAATGGLWWWLKPSAGSALLPALDEEETVETDDMRVRDRGPILVEPLPEAEPPAVAGEPVPPALDEPPADPVVADLALLSWYAAGAPESRIEREAEGEGVPPAAVVDDLSGSLAVQAWRGLDAAEQAQLRETAVQFAALPADGQAALRERFAGLDGMERRGWLLGPRLGSDWPRLQPWLGHVPGEERTRLLAVLRAMDSEHRIHLADVLRRQSPAGRIELRQELLAIPAERRKAWLEEAARR
;
A
#
# COMPACT_ATOMS: atom_id res chain seq x y z
N MET A 1 -7.27 67.74 -27.14
CA MET A 1 -6.35 68.16 -26.05
C MET A 1 -5.34 67.02 -25.90
N HIS A 2 -4.17 67.07 -26.56
CA HIS A 2 -2.90 67.68 -26.09
C HIS A 2 -2.54 67.22 -24.67
N ASN A 3 -1.37 66.73 -24.30
CA ASN A 3 -0.05 66.45 -24.90
C ASN A 3 0.66 65.56 -23.84
N LEU A 4 1.40 64.48 -24.15
CA LEU A 4 2.73 64.39 -24.77
C LEU A 4 3.90 64.49 -23.75
N ILE A 5 4.95 63.71 -24.05
CA ILE A 5 6.36 63.76 -23.59
C ILE A 5 6.63 62.80 -22.42
N GLY A 6 7.48 61.78 -22.51
CA GLY A 6 8.68 61.49 -23.33
C GLY A 6 9.67 60.77 -22.38
N ARG A 7 10.68 59.98 -22.75
CA ARG A 7 11.41 59.70 -23.99
C ARG A 7 12.24 58.41 -23.75
N LYS A 8 12.19 57.53 -24.76
CA LYS A 8 13.25 56.73 -25.43
C LYS A 8 14.33 55.89 -24.71
N PRO A 9 14.76 54.80 -25.40
CA PRO A 9 15.73 53.80 -24.96
C PRO A 9 17.16 54.11 -25.43
N ARG A 10 18.16 53.42 -24.86
CA ARG A 10 19.57 53.49 -25.29
C ARG A 10 20.00 52.19 -25.96
N LYS A 11 20.60 52.34 -27.14
CA LYS A 11 21.09 51.32 -28.08
C LYS A 11 22.62 51.43 -28.18
N ASP A 12 23.24 50.31 -28.57
CA ASP A 12 24.53 50.11 -29.24
C ASP A 12 25.87 50.29 -28.49
N ARG A 13 26.56 49.14 -28.36
CA ARG A 13 27.95 48.87 -28.79
C ARG A 13 28.14 47.35 -28.68
N GLY A 14 28.47 46.54 -29.68
CA GLY A 14 29.16 46.77 -30.94
C GLY A 14 30.62 46.35 -30.80
N GLU A 15 30.95 45.07 -31.07
CA GLU A 15 32.22 44.70 -31.69
C GLU A 15 32.21 43.26 -32.23
N ARG A 16 32.52 43.18 -33.53
CA ARG A 16 32.82 41.97 -34.30
C ARG A 16 34.34 41.81 -34.29
N LEU A 17 34.84 40.58 -34.18
CA LEU A 17 36.12 40.22 -34.76
C LEU A 17 35.98 38.92 -35.56
N THR A 18 36.09 39.13 -36.87
CA THR A 18 36.24 38.15 -37.93
C THR A 18 37.71 37.74 -38.08
N GLY A 19 37.96 36.44 -38.28
CA GLY A 19 39.00 35.92 -39.18
C GLY A 19 40.38 35.64 -38.59
N LEU A 20 40.85 34.39 -38.69
CA LEU A 20 41.76 34.00 -39.77
C LEU A 20 41.94 32.47 -39.84
N SER A 21 41.79 31.96 -41.06
CA SER A 21 42.18 30.63 -41.51
C SER A 21 43.60 30.70 -42.05
N SER A 22 44.47 29.72 -41.76
CA SER A 22 45.61 29.25 -42.59
C SER A 22 46.37 28.18 -41.77
N ARG A 23 46.31 26.89 -42.09
CA ARG A 23 47.00 26.17 -43.18
C ARG A 23 48.50 26.46 -43.24
N LEU A 24 49.29 25.44 -42.90
CA LEU A 24 50.61 25.00 -43.40
C LEU A 24 51.01 23.89 -42.41
N GLY A 25 51.48 22.70 -42.77
CA GLY A 25 51.98 22.15 -44.01
C GLY A 25 52.75 20.89 -43.58
N PHE A 26 52.50 19.79 -44.29
CA PHE A 26 53.08 18.47 -44.07
C PHE A 26 54.63 18.45 -44.19
N ASP A 27 55.20 17.45 -43.52
CA ASP A 27 56.26 16.53 -43.99
C ASP A 27 57.68 16.53 -43.41
N ARG A 28 58.13 15.28 -43.17
CA ARG A 28 59.47 14.70 -42.93
C ARG A 28 59.99 14.66 -41.50
N LEU A 29 60.54 13.56 -40.95
CA LEU A 29 60.89 12.19 -41.38
C LEU A 29 61.14 11.37 -40.09
N ALA A 30 60.47 10.24 -39.91
CA ALA A 30 61.02 8.87 -39.88
C ALA A 30 61.95 8.45 -38.71
N HIS A 31 61.52 7.34 -38.08
CA HIS A 31 62.26 6.31 -37.33
C HIS A 31 62.55 6.56 -35.84
N ILE A 32 61.79 5.88 -34.98
CA ILE A 32 62.24 4.72 -34.18
C ILE A 32 60.98 3.95 -33.74
N ILE A 33 60.90 2.67 -34.10
CA ILE A 33 59.92 1.71 -33.56
C ILE A 33 60.58 1.05 -32.33
N PRO A 34 59.84 0.89 -31.23
CA PRO A 34 59.79 -0.45 -30.67
C PRO A 34 58.35 -0.95 -30.55
N THR A 35 58.19 -2.16 -31.05
CA THR A 35 57.05 -3.06 -30.90
C THR A 35 56.71 -3.24 -29.43
N PHE A 36 55.56 -2.74 -28.99
CA PHE A 36 54.91 -3.22 -27.77
C PHE A 36 53.64 -3.96 -28.14
N ALA A 37 53.62 -5.23 -27.74
CA ALA A 37 52.49 -6.13 -27.82
C ALA A 37 51.24 -5.46 -27.21
N ARG A 38 50.12 -5.49 -27.95
CA ARG A 38 48.80 -5.20 -27.40
C ARG A 38 48.48 -6.27 -26.38
N ASN A 39 48.71 -5.96 -25.10
CA ASN A 39 48.07 -6.67 -24.01
C ASN A 39 46.57 -6.28 -24.06
N PRO A 40 45.62 -7.22 -24.11
CA PRO A 40 44.22 -6.87 -23.96
C PRO A 40 44.06 -6.32 -22.54
N GLY A 41 43.76 -5.02 -22.43
CA GLY A 41 43.38 -4.43 -21.16
C GLY A 41 42.19 -5.20 -20.58
N PRO A 42 42.07 -5.28 -19.24
CA PRO A 42 40.91 -5.91 -18.62
C PRO A 42 39.63 -5.27 -19.18
N PRO A 43 38.55 -6.05 -19.35
CA PRO A 43 37.31 -5.51 -19.87
C PRO A 43 36.91 -4.31 -19.01
N VAL A 44 36.67 -3.17 -19.67
CA VAL A 44 36.06 -2.01 -19.04
C VAL A 44 34.69 -2.50 -18.56
N GLN A 45 34.60 -2.77 -17.26
CA GLN A 45 33.33 -3.04 -16.61
C GLN A 45 32.53 -1.75 -16.76
N HIS A 46 31.51 -1.77 -17.63
CA HIS A 46 30.39 -0.88 -17.45
C HIS A 46 29.91 -1.11 -16.01
N PRO A 47 29.76 -0.06 -15.17
CA PRO A 47 29.18 -0.28 -13.85
C PRO A 47 27.84 -0.96 -14.11
N ALA A 48 27.70 -2.20 -13.64
CA ALA A 48 26.40 -2.79 -13.48
C ALA A 48 25.59 -1.72 -12.74
N SER A 49 24.49 -1.28 -13.33
CA SER A 49 23.53 -0.42 -12.64
C SER A 49 23.02 -1.24 -11.47
N ASP A 50 23.75 -1.21 -10.35
CA ASP A 50 23.40 -1.93 -9.15
C ASP A 50 22.14 -1.27 -8.62
N VAL A 51 21.01 -1.84 -9.00
CA VAL A 51 19.72 -1.47 -8.45
C VAL A 51 19.82 -1.63 -6.94
N PRO A 52 19.54 -0.58 -6.15
CA PRO A 52 19.58 -0.70 -4.70
C PRO A 52 18.72 -1.89 -4.23
N PRO A 53 19.26 -2.83 -3.43
CA PRO A 53 18.50 -4.00 -2.98
C PRO A 53 17.17 -3.65 -2.30
N ALA A 54 17.13 -2.50 -1.62
CA ALA A 54 15.93 -1.94 -1.02
C ALA A 54 14.85 -1.58 -2.05
N LEU A 55 15.22 -0.99 -3.19
CA LEU A 55 14.28 -0.65 -4.28
C LEU A 55 13.68 -1.93 -4.88
N ALA A 56 14.51 -2.94 -5.13
CA ALA A 56 14.04 -4.23 -5.63
C ALA A 56 13.11 -4.93 -4.64
N ALA A 57 13.41 -4.85 -3.33
CA ALA A 57 12.56 -5.41 -2.27
C ALA A 57 11.20 -4.68 -2.16
N PHE A 58 11.21 -3.35 -2.21
CA PHE A 58 10.00 -2.54 -2.22
C PHE A 58 9.09 -2.90 -3.40
N LEU A 59 9.65 -2.90 -4.63
CA LEU A 59 8.89 -3.21 -5.84
C LEU A 59 8.30 -4.62 -5.81
N ARG A 60 9.05 -5.63 -5.36
CA ARG A 60 8.53 -7.01 -5.18
C ARG A 60 7.33 -7.07 -4.23
N GLY A 61 7.31 -6.23 -3.19
CA GLY A 61 6.20 -6.15 -2.23
C GLY A 61 4.94 -5.45 -2.77
N SER A 62 5.05 -4.68 -3.85
CA SER A 62 3.95 -3.87 -4.42
C SER A 62 3.51 -4.27 -5.82
N GLU A 63 4.38 -4.89 -6.63
CA GLU A 63 4.17 -5.13 -8.07
C GLU A 63 2.92 -5.94 -8.38
N ARG A 64 2.59 -6.91 -7.52
CA ARG A 64 1.37 -7.71 -7.64
C ARG A 64 0.10 -6.86 -7.54
N ARG A 65 0.00 -6.03 -6.49
CA ARG A 65 -1.16 -5.14 -6.28
C ARG A 65 -1.21 -4.04 -7.32
N ALA A 66 -0.05 -3.48 -7.68
CA ALA A 66 0.07 -2.48 -8.73
C ALA A 66 -0.43 -3.02 -10.08
N TRP A 67 -0.05 -4.25 -10.44
CA TRP A 67 -0.51 -4.87 -11.67
C TRP A 67 -2.03 -5.08 -11.69
N VAL A 68 -2.60 -5.63 -10.62
CA VAL A 68 -4.06 -5.83 -10.50
C VAL A 68 -4.80 -4.49 -10.59
N PHE A 69 -4.31 -3.45 -9.92
CA PHE A 69 -4.87 -2.11 -10.02
C PHE A 69 -4.88 -1.61 -11.47
N LEU A 70 -3.76 -1.71 -12.20
CA LEU A 70 -3.65 -1.25 -13.58
C LEU A 70 -4.54 -2.09 -14.53
N TRP A 71 -4.53 -3.41 -14.38
CA TRP A 71 -5.37 -4.30 -15.17
C TRP A 71 -6.85 -3.99 -14.97
N LEU A 72 -7.31 -3.87 -13.73
CA LEU A 72 -8.71 -3.59 -13.44
C LEU A 72 -9.11 -2.14 -13.78
N GLN A 73 -8.16 -1.21 -13.85
CA GLN A 73 -8.45 0.16 -14.28
C GLN A 73 -8.79 0.24 -15.77
N GLY A 74 -8.09 -0.54 -16.60
CA GLY A 74 -8.23 -0.51 -18.06
C GLY A 74 -9.02 -1.69 -18.66
N GLY A 75 -9.13 -2.80 -17.94
CA GLY A 75 -9.68 -4.07 -18.41
C GLY A 75 -8.80 -4.79 -19.45
N ASP A 76 -7.53 -4.43 -19.57
CA ASP A 76 -6.59 -5.00 -20.55
C ASP A 76 -5.26 -5.39 -19.87
N PRO A 77 -4.94 -6.70 -19.79
CA PRO A 77 -3.67 -7.18 -19.24
C PRO A 77 -2.42 -6.66 -19.95
N GLU A 78 -2.45 -6.45 -21.26
CA GLU A 78 -1.27 -6.00 -22.02
C GLU A 78 -1.01 -4.51 -21.81
N ALA A 79 -2.07 -3.70 -21.75
CA ALA A 79 -1.95 -2.30 -21.35
C ALA A 79 -1.44 -2.15 -19.90
N ALA A 80 -1.85 -3.05 -19.00
CA ALA A 80 -1.36 -3.08 -17.63
C ALA A 80 0.14 -3.41 -17.54
N ASP A 81 0.62 -4.38 -18.31
CA ASP A 81 2.05 -4.71 -18.40
C ASP A 81 2.88 -3.49 -18.83
N GLN A 82 2.43 -2.77 -19.88
CA GLN A 82 3.10 -1.57 -20.38
C GLN A 82 3.09 -0.43 -19.36
N ALA A 83 1.95 -0.19 -18.71
CA ALA A 83 1.81 0.84 -17.69
C ALA A 83 2.67 0.54 -16.45
N LEU A 84 2.73 -0.72 -16.01
CA LEU A 84 3.55 -1.14 -14.88
C LEU A 84 5.04 -0.94 -15.16
N ALA A 85 5.51 -1.33 -16.34
CA ALA A 85 6.90 -1.14 -16.74
C ALA A 85 7.26 0.35 -16.84
N ALA A 86 6.36 1.19 -17.38
CA ALA A 86 6.56 2.63 -17.45
C ALA A 86 6.60 3.29 -16.06
N ALA A 87 5.65 2.96 -15.18
CA ALA A 87 5.61 3.47 -13.81
C ALA A 87 6.85 3.03 -13.01
N THR A 88 7.31 1.79 -13.20
CA THR A 88 8.51 1.27 -12.53
C THR A 88 9.77 2.00 -12.96
N ARG A 89 9.94 2.28 -14.27
CA ARG A 89 11.07 3.11 -14.76
C ARG A 89 11.03 4.53 -14.22
N ALA A 90 9.85 5.17 -14.25
CA ALA A 90 9.67 6.51 -13.70
C ALA A 90 10.01 6.53 -12.20
N PHE A 91 9.52 5.54 -11.45
CA PHE A 91 9.78 5.44 -10.03
C PHE A 91 11.25 5.21 -9.70
N GLN A 92 11.96 4.35 -10.46
CA GLN A 92 13.40 4.13 -10.27
C GLN A 92 14.20 5.44 -10.38
N ALA A 93 13.87 6.29 -11.36
CA ALA A 93 14.54 7.57 -11.55
C ALA A 93 14.35 8.54 -10.36
N GLU A 94 13.22 8.44 -9.67
CA GLU A 94 12.86 9.30 -8.55
C GLU A 94 13.25 8.74 -7.18
N ALA A 95 13.27 7.41 -7.02
CA ALA A 95 13.54 6.75 -5.75
C ALA A 95 14.94 7.07 -5.20
N ALA A 96 15.92 7.36 -6.07
CA ALA A 96 17.27 7.75 -5.66
C ALA A 96 17.33 9.10 -4.95
N GLN A 97 16.32 9.96 -5.12
CA GLN A 97 16.26 11.33 -4.58
C GLN A 97 15.27 11.44 -3.41
N LEU A 98 14.54 10.37 -3.11
CA LEU A 98 13.47 10.37 -2.13
C LEU A 98 13.84 9.49 -0.92
N PRO A 99 13.53 9.94 0.31
CA PRO A 99 13.56 9.07 1.48
C PRO A 99 12.70 7.83 1.25
N MET A 100 13.16 6.67 1.75
CA MET A 100 12.45 5.41 1.60
C MET A 100 11.02 5.42 2.17
N ALA A 101 10.75 6.29 3.15
CA ALA A 101 9.42 6.49 3.72
C ALA A 101 8.40 7.08 2.72
N ASP A 102 8.87 7.89 1.76
CA ASP A 102 8.02 8.56 0.77
C ASP A 102 7.78 7.71 -0.50
N TRP A 103 8.50 6.59 -0.60
CA TRP A 103 8.43 5.68 -1.75
C TRP A 103 7.02 5.15 -2.04
N PRO A 104 6.23 4.66 -1.06
CA PRO A 104 4.88 4.15 -1.32
C PRO A 104 3.98 5.23 -1.93
N GLY A 105 3.92 6.42 -1.30
CA GLY A 105 3.08 7.52 -1.78
C GLY A 105 3.48 7.96 -3.19
N ARG A 106 4.78 8.06 -3.47
CA ARG A 106 5.24 8.43 -4.81
C ARG A 106 4.93 7.37 -5.86
N TYR A 107 5.15 6.10 -5.55
CA TYR A 107 4.88 4.99 -6.46
C TYR A 107 3.40 4.90 -6.83
N TRP A 108 2.50 5.00 -5.86
CA TRP A 108 1.06 4.98 -6.11
C TRP A 108 0.56 6.20 -6.90
N ARG A 109 1.19 7.37 -6.73
CA ARG A 109 0.90 8.56 -7.56
C ARG A 109 1.28 8.34 -9.03
N LEU A 110 2.42 7.68 -9.29
CA LEU A 110 2.83 7.33 -10.65
C LEU A 110 1.86 6.31 -11.30
N LEU A 111 1.42 5.31 -10.53
CA LEU A 111 0.43 4.34 -10.99
C LEU A 111 -0.93 4.98 -11.27
N ALA A 112 -1.41 5.84 -10.39
CA ALA A 112 -2.70 6.54 -10.55
C ALA A 112 -2.69 7.51 -11.74
N ALA A 113 -1.52 8.03 -12.12
CA ALA A 113 -1.33 8.89 -13.28
C ALA A 113 -1.26 8.13 -14.62
N CYS A 114 -1.22 6.79 -14.62
CA CYS A 114 -1.19 6.01 -15.86
C CYS A 114 -2.48 6.23 -16.69
N PRO A 115 -2.35 6.56 -18.00
CA PRO A 115 -3.49 6.87 -18.87
C PRO A 115 -4.15 5.59 -19.40
N LEU A 116 -4.86 4.89 -18.51
CA LEU A 116 -5.62 3.69 -18.84
C LEU A 116 -7.11 4.05 -18.98
N ASP A 117 -7.51 4.45 -20.18
CA ASP A 117 -8.91 4.75 -20.52
C ASP A 117 -9.61 3.51 -21.09
N SER A 118 -10.74 3.16 -20.48
CA SER A 118 -11.35 1.83 -20.58
C SER A 118 -12.39 1.68 -21.67
N GLY A 119 -12.21 2.33 -22.82
CA GLY A 119 -13.23 2.31 -23.88
C GLY A 119 -13.57 0.92 -24.43
N ARG A 120 -12.75 -0.11 -24.14
CA ARG A 120 -12.90 -1.51 -24.59
C ARG A 120 -12.37 -2.55 -23.58
N GLY A 121 -12.31 -2.22 -22.29
CA GLY A 121 -11.81 -3.15 -21.27
C GLY A 121 -12.70 -4.38 -21.10
N GLU A 122 -12.11 -5.54 -20.83
CA GLU A 122 -12.83 -6.76 -20.46
C GLU A 122 -12.59 -7.08 -18.98
N TRP A 123 -13.67 -7.22 -18.23
CA TRP A 123 -13.64 -7.59 -16.81
C TRP A 123 -14.38 -8.92 -16.63
N PRO A 124 -13.75 -9.93 -16.02
CA PRO A 124 -14.35 -11.25 -15.89
C PRO A 124 -15.30 -11.37 -14.69
N GLY A 125 -16.40 -12.10 -14.86
CA GLY A 125 -17.30 -12.52 -13.77
C GLY A 125 -17.82 -11.35 -12.94
N GLU A 126 -17.81 -11.50 -11.62
CA GLU A 126 -18.28 -10.50 -10.63
C GLU A 126 -17.50 -9.16 -10.64
N ILE A 127 -16.41 -9.06 -11.41
CA ILE A 127 -15.61 -7.84 -11.56
C ILE A 127 -16.16 -6.94 -12.68
N ASP A 128 -17.09 -7.45 -13.51
CA ASP A 128 -17.73 -6.73 -14.62
C ASP A 128 -18.40 -5.41 -14.22
N LEU A 129 -18.83 -5.29 -12.96
CA LEU A 129 -19.37 -4.06 -12.38
C LEU A 129 -18.43 -2.86 -12.52
N LEU A 130 -17.12 -3.08 -12.62
CA LEU A 130 -16.12 -2.03 -12.88
C LEU A 130 -16.27 -1.36 -14.26
N ALA A 131 -16.99 -1.96 -15.21
CA ALA A 131 -17.25 -1.34 -16.51
C ALA A 131 -18.15 -0.10 -16.42
N THR A 132 -18.99 -0.02 -15.38
CA THR A 132 -20.03 1.00 -15.20
C THR A 132 -19.51 2.37 -14.74
N PRO A 133 -18.70 2.48 -13.68
CA PRO A 133 -18.23 3.78 -13.19
C PRO A 133 -17.31 4.48 -14.19
N ALA A 134 -17.31 5.82 -14.14
CA ALA A 134 -16.38 6.62 -14.94
C ALA A 134 -14.92 6.26 -14.59
N PRO A 135 -13.96 6.40 -15.52
CA PRO A 135 -12.58 5.95 -15.30
C PRO A 135 -11.93 6.55 -14.04
N ALA A 136 -12.21 7.80 -13.71
CA ALA A 136 -11.68 8.45 -12.53
C ALA A 136 -12.31 7.93 -11.22
N ASP A 137 -13.58 7.53 -11.25
CA ASP A 137 -14.31 7.03 -10.09
C ASP A 137 -13.94 5.58 -9.82
N ARG A 138 -13.82 4.77 -10.90
CA ARG A 138 -13.21 3.44 -10.83
C ARG A 138 -11.81 3.47 -10.23
N ARG A 139 -11.00 4.46 -10.63
CA ARG A 139 -9.64 4.62 -10.08
C ARG A 139 -9.67 4.84 -8.57
N ALA A 140 -10.59 5.68 -8.08
CA ALA A 140 -10.76 5.92 -6.66
C ALA A 140 -11.09 4.64 -5.88
N LEU A 141 -12.04 3.85 -6.41
CA LEU A 141 -12.43 2.55 -5.85
C LEU A 141 -11.28 1.54 -5.84
N LEU A 142 -10.54 1.43 -6.95
CA LEU A 142 -9.44 0.46 -7.09
C LEU A 142 -8.23 0.79 -6.22
N LEU A 143 -7.94 2.06 -5.95
CA LEU A 143 -6.92 2.44 -4.98
C LEU A 143 -7.25 1.90 -3.57
N ARG A 144 -8.53 1.87 -3.20
CA ARG A 144 -9.00 1.29 -1.94
C ARG A 144 -8.98 -0.23 -1.97
N LEU A 145 -9.58 -0.84 -2.99
CA LEU A 145 -9.80 -2.30 -3.04
C LEU A 145 -8.58 -3.10 -3.51
N ALA A 146 -7.89 -2.68 -4.57
CA ALA A 146 -6.72 -3.39 -5.11
C ALA A 146 -5.41 -2.85 -4.50
N GLY A 147 -5.31 -1.53 -4.33
CA GLY A 147 -4.14 -0.90 -3.72
C GLY A 147 -4.06 -1.11 -2.20
N GLY A 148 -5.20 -1.16 -1.52
CA GLY A 148 -5.26 -1.21 -0.06
C GLY A 148 -4.85 0.10 0.61
N LEU A 149 -5.01 1.23 -0.08
CA LEU A 149 -4.70 2.56 0.46
C LEU A 149 -5.88 3.09 1.27
N ASP A 150 -5.60 3.82 2.34
CA ASP A 150 -6.59 4.65 3.04
C ASP A 150 -7.01 5.86 2.20
N GLU A 151 -8.13 6.49 2.57
CA GLU A 151 -8.77 7.54 1.76
C GLU A 151 -7.81 8.70 1.46
N GLN A 152 -7.07 9.17 2.47
CA GLN A 152 -6.13 10.28 2.31
C GLN A 152 -4.94 9.91 1.38
N PRO A 153 -4.19 8.81 1.60
CA PRO A 153 -3.18 8.36 0.64
C PRO A 153 -3.72 8.12 -0.78
N ALA A 154 -4.96 7.63 -0.92
CA ALA A 154 -5.58 7.42 -2.22
C ALA A 154 -5.92 8.75 -2.92
N ALA A 155 -6.42 9.74 -2.17
CA ALA A 155 -6.63 11.10 -2.66
C ALA A 155 -5.30 11.75 -3.11
N ASP A 156 -4.24 11.61 -2.31
CA ASP A 156 -2.90 12.13 -2.62
C ASP A 156 -2.26 11.45 -3.84
N ALA A 157 -2.56 10.16 -4.06
CA ALA A 157 -2.14 9.42 -5.26
C ALA A 157 -2.87 9.93 -6.51
N MET A 158 -4.16 10.28 -6.39
CA MET A 158 -4.93 10.88 -7.49
C MET A 158 -4.63 12.37 -7.70
N GLY A 159 -4.00 13.03 -6.73
CA GLY A 159 -3.74 14.48 -6.78
C GLY A 159 -5.00 15.32 -6.64
N VAL A 160 -5.99 14.85 -5.87
CA VAL A 160 -7.27 15.54 -5.62
C VAL A 160 -7.49 15.75 -4.13
N SER A 161 -8.43 16.62 -3.76
CA SER A 161 -8.83 16.80 -2.35
C SER A 161 -9.50 15.55 -1.78
N LEU A 162 -9.49 15.38 -0.46
CA LEU A 162 -10.16 14.26 0.22
C LEU A 162 -11.67 14.24 -0.08
N ASP A 163 -12.33 15.40 -0.09
CA ASP A 163 -13.76 15.50 -0.38
C ASP A 163 -14.07 15.08 -1.82
N THR A 164 -13.27 15.56 -2.78
CA THR A 164 -13.38 15.11 -4.19
C THR A 164 -13.14 13.61 -4.31
N TYR A 165 -12.20 13.05 -3.55
CA TYR A 165 -11.96 11.61 -3.54
C TYR A 165 -13.18 10.84 -3.00
N ARG A 166 -13.78 11.28 -1.89
CA ARG A 166 -14.97 10.68 -1.30
C ARG A 166 -16.18 10.72 -2.23
N GLU A 167 -16.39 11.84 -2.92
CA GLU A 167 -17.44 11.96 -3.95
C GLU A 167 -17.24 10.94 -5.07
N ARG A 168 -16.01 10.78 -5.56
CA ARG A 168 -15.68 9.79 -6.60
C ARG A 168 -15.85 8.36 -6.11
N LEU A 169 -15.44 8.07 -4.87
CA LEU A 169 -15.62 6.77 -4.27
C LEU A 169 -17.10 6.42 -4.14
N ALA A 170 -17.93 7.37 -3.68
CA ALA A 170 -19.38 7.21 -3.58
C ALA A 170 -20.07 7.07 -4.95
N ALA A 171 -19.53 7.73 -5.99
CA ALA A 171 -20.00 7.58 -7.37
C ALA A 171 -19.64 6.19 -7.96
N ALA A 172 -18.56 5.58 -7.50
CA ALA A 172 -18.11 4.26 -7.96
C ALA A 172 -18.80 3.08 -7.26
N CYS A 173 -19.46 3.31 -6.12
CA CYS A 173 -20.15 2.26 -5.38
C CYS A 173 -21.29 1.64 -6.22
N PRO A 174 -21.40 0.29 -6.26
CA PRO A 174 -22.52 -0.38 -6.92
C PRO A 174 -23.87 0.09 -6.37
N ARG A 175 -24.84 0.25 -7.26
CA ARG A 175 -26.20 0.66 -6.92
C ARG A 175 -27.21 -0.37 -7.38
N ASP A 176 -28.29 -0.52 -6.61
CA ASP A 176 -29.39 -1.41 -6.94
C ASP A 176 -30.31 -0.79 -8.01
N ALA A 177 -31.36 -1.53 -8.41
CA ALA A 177 -32.33 -1.05 -9.39
C ALA A 177 -33.13 0.19 -8.95
N ARG A 178 -33.10 0.53 -7.67
CA ARG A 178 -33.75 1.71 -7.08
C ARG A 178 -32.79 2.90 -6.98
N GLY A 179 -31.50 2.71 -7.30
CA GLY A 179 -30.46 3.72 -7.23
C GLY A 179 -29.80 3.84 -5.85
N GLU A 180 -30.17 2.99 -4.90
CA GLU A 180 -29.59 2.94 -3.56
C GLU A 180 -28.27 2.16 -3.56
N VAL A 181 -27.42 2.39 -2.56
CA VAL A 181 -26.13 1.70 -2.44
C VAL A 181 -26.34 0.20 -2.18
N ASP A 182 -25.86 -0.65 -3.10
CA ASP A 182 -25.93 -2.11 -2.94
C ASP A 182 -24.70 -2.62 -2.19
N ALA A 183 -24.84 -2.75 -0.87
CA ALA A 183 -23.80 -3.28 -0.02
C ALA A 183 -23.40 -4.71 -0.40
N ALA A 184 -24.33 -5.56 -0.84
CA ALA A 184 -24.03 -6.95 -1.19
C ALA A 184 -23.20 -7.03 -2.47
N ALA A 185 -23.54 -6.24 -3.50
CA ALA A 185 -22.74 -6.11 -4.72
C ALA A 185 -21.35 -5.55 -4.42
N TRP A 186 -21.25 -4.55 -3.54
CA TRP A 186 -19.96 -4.03 -3.10
C TRP A 186 -19.09 -5.11 -2.45
N HIS A 187 -19.64 -5.91 -1.53
CA HIS A 187 -18.89 -7.00 -0.89
C HIS A 187 -18.46 -8.09 -1.89
N ARG A 188 -19.33 -8.46 -2.83
CA ARG A 188 -18.99 -9.43 -3.89
C ARG A 188 -17.85 -8.91 -4.77
N LEU A 189 -17.91 -7.66 -5.20
CA LEU A 189 -16.87 -7.02 -5.99
C LEU A 189 -15.54 -6.96 -5.23
N ALA A 190 -15.56 -6.50 -3.97
CA ALA A 190 -14.36 -6.44 -3.14
C ALA A 190 -13.72 -7.82 -2.95
N ASN A 191 -14.52 -8.85 -2.65
CA ASN A 191 -14.04 -10.21 -2.53
C ASN A 191 -13.48 -10.75 -3.86
N ALA A 192 -14.17 -10.51 -4.98
CA ALA A 192 -13.71 -10.93 -6.31
C ALA A 192 -12.36 -10.29 -6.67
N ILE A 193 -12.14 -9.02 -6.35
CA ILE A 193 -10.85 -8.33 -6.56
C ILE A 193 -9.77 -8.94 -5.67
N GLN A 194 -10.06 -9.21 -4.40
CA GLN A 194 -9.09 -9.84 -3.48
C GLN A 194 -8.72 -11.26 -3.92
N VAL A 195 -9.69 -12.05 -4.36
CA VAL A 195 -9.48 -13.39 -4.92
C VAL A 195 -8.65 -13.30 -6.20
N ALA A 196 -9.01 -12.42 -7.14
CA ALA A 196 -8.24 -12.21 -8.36
C ALA A 196 -6.81 -11.78 -8.06
N ALA A 197 -6.61 -10.91 -7.05
CA ALA A 197 -5.28 -10.53 -6.61
C ALA A 197 -4.52 -11.73 -6.02
N ARG A 198 -5.14 -12.59 -5.21
CA ARG A 198 -4.53 -13.75 -4.53
C ARG A 198 -4.29 -14.97 -5.43
N GLU A 199 -5.09 -15.13 -6.48
CA GLU A 199 -5.09 -16.33 -7.34
C GLU A 199 -4.51 -16.05 -8.74
N LEU A 200 -3.66 -15.01 -8.86
CA LEU A 200 -2.88 -14.75 -10.07
C LEU A 200 -2.09 -16.00 -10.49
N PRO A 201 -2.18 -16.44 -11.76
CA PRO A 201 -1.41 -17.57 -12.26
C PRO A 201 0.10 -17.35 -12.12
N GLU A 202 0.86 -18.43 -11.93
CA GLU A 202 2.33 -18.37 -11.80
C GLU A 202 2.98 -17.71 -13.03
N SER A 203 2.51 -18.02 -14.23
CA SER A 203 2.99 -17.39 -15.48
C SER A 203 2.80 -15.87 -15.49
N ARG A 204 1.79 -15.35 -14.78
CA ARG A 204 1.57 -13.91 -14.63
C ARG A 204 2.54 -13.31 -13.62
N LEU A 205 2.83 -14.01 -12.53
CA LEU A 205 3.83 -13.57 -11.54
C LEU A 205 5.24 -13.51 -12.17
N GLU A 206 5.61 -14.53 -12.95
CA GLU A 206 6.85 -14.56 -13.73
C GLU A 206 6.94 -13.38 -14.71
N ARG A 207 5.84 -13.09 -15.42
CA ARG A 207 5.75 -11.93 -16.32
C ARG A 207 5.95 -10.61 -15.59
N ILE A 208 5.32 -10.41 -14.43
CA ILE A 208 5.48 -9.21 -13.60
C ILE A 208 6.94 -9.06 -13.14
N ALA A 209 7.57 -10.14 -12.68
CA ALA A 209 8.97 -10.13 -12.28
C ALA A 209 9.91 -9.77 -13.45
N ALA A 210 9.66 -10.32 -14.65
CA ALA A 210 10.42 -10.01 -15.86
C ALA A 210 10.27 -8.54 -16.29
N LEU A 211 9.06 -7.97 -16.17
CA LEU A 211 8.82 -6.55 -16.43
C LEU A 211 9.61 -5.65 -15.48
N ARG A 212 9.64 -5.99 -14.18
CA ARG A 212 10.45 -5.28 -13.18
C ARG A 212 11.94 -5.34 -13.54
N GLU A 213 12.47 -6.52 -13.85
CA GLU A 213 13.88 -6.70 -14.19
C GLU A 213 14.27 -5.92 -15.45
N THR A 214 13.44 -5.98 -16.49
CA THR A 214 13.65 -5.20 -17.72
C THR A 214 13.60 -3.70 -17.44
N ALA A 215 12.62 -3.24 -16.66
CA ALA A 215 12.49 -1.83 -16.28
C ALA A 215 13.70 -1.33 -15.49
N LEU A 216 14.19 -2.12 -14.53
CA LEU A 216 15.30 -1.75 -13.66
C LEU A 216 16.67 -1.81 -14.35
N ALA A 217 16.82 -2.70 -15.33
CA ALA A 217 18.04 -2.79 -16.15
C ALA A 217 18.23 -1.58 -17.08
N GLY A 218 17.27 -0.65 -17.15
CA GLY A 218 17.35 0.56 -17.97
C GLY A 218 17.24 0.30 -19.48
N HIS A 219 17.00 -0.95 -19.88
CA HIS A 219 16.69 -1.29 -21.26
C HIS A 219 15.22 -0.96 -21.53
N GLY A 220 14.97 -0.26 -22.65
CA GLY A 220 13.60 -0.01 -23.13
C GLY A 220 12.82 -1.32 -23.28
N SER A 221 11.49 -1.21 -23.46
CA SER A 221 10.58 -2.35 -23.73
C SER A 221 11.26 -3.46 -24.54
N PRO A 222 10.96 -4.75 -24.27
CA PRO A 222 11.56 -5.86 -25.01
C PRO A 222 11.45 -5.57 -26.51
N GLU A 223 12.60 -5.31 -27.11
CA GLU A 223 12.76 -5.07 -28.52
C GLU A 223 12.22 -6.33 -29.20
N VAL A 224 11.07 -6.18 -29.86
CA VAL A 224 10.67 -7.11 -30.93
C VAL A 224 11.92 -7.26 -31.80
N PRO A 225 12.46 -8.48 -31.97
CA PRO A 225 13.70 -8.67 -32.72
C PRO A 225 13.55 -7.94 -34.05
N PRO A 226 14.54 -7.13 -34.47
CA PRO A 226 14.43 -6.40 -35.72
C PRO A 226 14.18 -7.43 -36.82
N THR A 227 12.96 -7.40 -37.35
CA THR A 227 12.72 -7.99 -38.65
C THR A 227 13.64 -7.21 -39.56
N THR A 228 14.71 -7.87 -40.01
CA THR A 228 15.59 -7.40 -41.06
C THR A 228 14.71 -7.07 -42.27
N GLU A 229 14.25 -5.83 -42.36
CA GLU A 229 13.74 -5.28 -43.60
C GLU A 229 14.94 -5.22 -44.57
N PRO A 230 14.90 -5.97 -45.68
CA PRO A 230 15.92 -5.86 -46.69
C PRO A 230 15.86 -4.46 -47.33
N ALA A 231 17.04 -3.87 -47.52
CA ALA A 231 17.24 -2.58 -48.15
C ALA A 231 16.48 -2.42 -49.49
N PRO A 232 16.00 -1.21 -49.82
CA PRO A 232 15.18 -0.96 -50.99
C PRO A 232 16.01 -1.06 -52.28
N SER A 233 15.58 -1.93 -53.19
CA SER A 233 16.05 -1.95 -54.59
C SER A 233 14.99 -1.38 -55.54
N PRO A 234 15.39 -0.84 -56.70
CA PRO A 234 14.74 0.32 -57.28
C PRO A 234 13.47 0.01 -58.09
N ARG A 235 12.61 1.03 -58.14
CA ARG A 235 11.37 1.17 -58.92
C ARG A 235 11.40 0.45 -60.27
N ALA A 236 10.54 -0.55 -60.42
CA ALA A 236 10.00 -0.99 -61.70
C ALA A 236 8.47 -0.79 -61.72
N ARG A 237 7.98 -0.44 -62.90
CA ARG A 237 6.71 0.22 -63.19
C ARG A 237 5.48 -0.69 -63.05
N ALA A 238 4.39 -0.05 -62.62
CA ALA A 238 2.99 -0.20 -63.03
C ALA A 238 2.40 -1.61 -63.30
N SER A 239 1.37 -1.96 -62.52
CA SER A 239 0.01 -2.27 -63.03
C SER A 239 -0.94 -2.64 -61.88
N ALA A 240 -2.17 -2.14 -61.93
CA ALA A 240 -3.34 -2.58 -61.14
C ALA A 240 -4.34 -3.25 -62.09
N PRO A 241 -5.51 -3.80 -61.66
CA PRO A 241 -5.91 -4.40 -60.39
C PRO A 241 -6.45 -5.84 -60.56
N ALA A 242 -6.59 -6.63 -59.49
CA ALA A 242 -7.40 -7.86 -59.51
C ALA A 242 -8.08 -8.14 -58.15
N ARG A 243 -9.42 -8.06 -58.12
CA ARG A 243 -10.29 -8.92 -57.26
C ARG A 243 -10.44 -10.28 -58.02
N PRO A 244 -10.93 -11.43 -57.45
CA PRO A 244 -11.93 -11.55 -56.37
C PRO A 244 -11.86 -12.87 -55.50
N ARG A 245 -12.92 -13.05 -54.68
CA ARG A 245 -13.57 -14.31 -54.20
C ARG A 245 -13.21 -14.92 -52.84
N ARG A 246 -14.28 -15.00 -52.03
CA ARG A 246 -14.45 -15.70 -50.74
C ARG A 246 -14.84 -17.17 -50.98
N PRO A 247 -14.24 -18.13 -50.26
CA PRO A 247 -14.92 -19.40 -49.96
C PRO A 247 -14.67 -19.87 -48.51
N GLY A 248 -15.03 -19.06 -47.50
CA GLY A 248 -14.86 -19.41 -46.07
C GLY A 248 -16.16 -19.70 -45.29
N LEU A 249 -17.32 -19.39 -45.86
CA LEU A 249 -18.60 -19.38 -45.14
C LEU A 249 -19.26 -20.77 -44.99
N VAL A 250 -18.90 -21.74 -45.82
CA VAL A 250 -19.47 -23.10 -45.76
C VAL A 250 -18.77 -23.96 -44.69
N ALA A 251 -17.48 -23.71 -44.42
CA ALA A 251 -16.73 -24.43 -43.40
C ALA A 251 -17.14 -24.03 -41.96
N LEU A 252 -17.48 -22.75 -41.74
CA LEU A 252 -17.93 -22.26 -40.43
C LEU A 252 -19.31 -22.83 -40.04
N LEU A 253 -20.19 -23.06 -41.01
CA LEU A 253 -21.54 -23.57 -40.79
C LEU A 253 -21.55 -25.06 -40.41
N LEU A 254 -20.62 -25.86 -40.93
CA LEU A 254 -20.49 -27.28 -40.56
C LEU A 254 -19.88 -27.47 -39.17
N ILE A 255 -18.99 -26.58 -38.71
CA ILE A 255 -18.39 -26.63 -37.37
C ILE A 255 -19.41 -26.25 -36.29
N LEU A 256 -20.27 -25.25 -36.56
CA LEU A 256 -21.35 -24.83 -35.65
C LEU A 256 -22.42 -25.92 -35.45
N LEU A 257 -22.67 -26.75 -36.45
CA LEU A 257 -23.68 -27.81 -36.40
C LEU A 257 -23.22 -29.03 -35.56
N VAL A 258 -21.90 -29.28 -35.49
CA VAL A 258 -21.33 -30.34 -34.65
C VAL A 258 -21.21 -29.89 -33.19
N ALA A 259 -20.97 -28.60 -32.92
CA ALA A 259 -20.95 -28.06 -31.55
C ALA A 259 -22.35 -28.01 -30.90
N ALA A 260 -23.41 -27.86 -31.70
CA ALA A 260 -24.79 -27.86 -31.21
C ALA A 260 -25.27 -29.26 -30.78
N ALA A 261 -24.61 -30.35 -31.21
CA ALA A 261 -25.00 -31.72 -30.86
C ALA A 261 -24.36 -32.23 -29.55
N THR A 262 -23.33 -31.57 -29.01
CA THR A 262 -22.63 -31.99 -27.78
C THR A 262 -22.93 -31.13 -26.55
N GLY A 263 -23.55 -29.95 -26.70
CA GLY A 263 -23.96 -29.09 -25.59
C GLY A 263 -25.32 -29.42 -24.94
N GLY A 264 -26.16 -30.24 -25.58
CA GLY A 264 -27.53 -30.52 -25.14
C GLY A 264 -27.68 -31.58 -24.04
N LEU A 265 -26.63 -32.38 -23.78
CA LEU A 265 -26.74 -33.56 -22.89
C LEU A 265 -26.18 -33.34 -21.49
N TRP A 266 -25.38 -32.29 -21.26
CA TRP A 266 -24.82 -31.99 -19.94
C TRP A 266 -25.69 -31.03 -19.11
N TRP A 267 -26.56 -30.25 -19.77
CA TRP A 267 -27.56 -29.38 -19.12
C TRP A 267 -28.68 -30.20 -18.45
N TRP A 268 -28.96 -31.43 -18.90
CA TRP A 268 -30.16 -32.18 -18.52
C TRP A 268 -30.00 -33.16 -17.33
N LEU A 269 -28.85 -33.22 -16.64
CA LEU A 269 -28.63 -34.11 -15.47
C LEU A 269 -28.07 -33.42 -14.22
N LYS A 270 -28.61 -32.26 -13.82
CA LYS A 270 -28.61 -31.86 -12.41
C LYS A 270 -30.01 -31.46 -11.95
N PRO A 271 -30.67 -32.26 -11.09
CA PRO A 271 -31.96 -31.92 -10.53
C PRO A 271 -31.81 -30.77 -9.53
N SER A 272 -32.62 -29.74 -9.77
CA SER A 272 -32.97 -28.70 -8.80
C SER A 272 -34.12 -29.24 -7.95
N ALA A 273 -33.97 -29.30 -6.64
CA ALA A 273 -35.09 -29.44 -5.73
C ALA A 273 -34.84 -28.56 -4.51
N GLY A 274 -35.70 -27.55 -4.38
CA GLY A 274 -35.80 -26.71 -3.20
C GLY A 274 -36.51 -27.42 -2.05
N SER A 275 -36.47 -26.71 -0.93
CA SER A 275 -37.00 -26.93 0.42
C SER A 275 -38.23 -27.82 0.66
N ALA A 276 -38.18 -28.36 1.89
CA ALA A 276 -39.26 -28.66 2.84
C ALA A 276 -39.82 -30.08 2.88
N LEU A 277 -39.48 -30.82 3.94
CA LEU A 277 -40.41 -31.20 5.04
C LEU A 277 -39.72 -32.16 6.03
N LEU A 278 -39.83 -31.85 7.32
CA LEU A 278 -39.68 -32.79 8.44
C LEU A 278 -40.78 -33.87 8.33
N PRO A 279 -40.57 -35.12 8.82
CA PRO A 279 -40.74 -35.40 10.26
C PRO A 279 -39.89 -36.53 10.87
N ALA A 280 -39.99 -36.56 12.20
CA ALA A 280 -39.87 -37.70 13.13
C ALA A 280 -38.47 -38.18 13.57
N LEU A 281 -38.36 -38.18 14.91
CA LEU A 281 -37.32 -38.74 15.76
C LEU A 281 -37.38 -40.28 15.74
N ASP A 282 -36.23 -40.91 15.93
CA ASP A 282 -35.93 -41.97 16.93
C ASP A 282 -34.45 -42.38 16.77
N GLU A 283 -33.64 -42.25 17.84
CA GLU A 283 -32.88 -43.32 18.54
C GLU A 283 -31.90 -44.09 17.61
N GLU A 284 -30.57 -44.18 17.83
CA GLU A 284 -29.85 -44.68 19.00
C GLU A 284 -28.31 -44.58 18.75
N GLU A 285 -27.55 -44.62 19.86
CA GLU A 285 -26.17 -45.14 20.04
C GLU A 285 -24.90 -44.51 19.39
N THR A 286 -24.15 -43.83 20.27
CA THR A 286 -22.71 -43.97 20.59
C THR A 286 -21.66 -44.08 19.48
N VAL A 287 -20.63 -43.22 19.53
CA VAL A 287 -19.24 -43.60 19.82
C VAL A 287 -18.42 -42.33 20.13
N GLU A 288 -17.66 -42.45 21.22
CA GLU A 288 -16.72 -41.52 21.82
C GLU A 288 -15.43 -41.44 20.98
N THR A 289 -15.06 -40.24 20.51
CA THR A 289 -13.65 -39.86 20.32
C THR A 289 -13.52 -38.36 20.61
N ASP A 290 -12.74 -38.09 21.65
CA ASP A 290 -12.29 -36.79 22.13
C ASP A 290 -11.40 -36.13 21.08
N ASP A 291 -11.88 -35.03 20.48
CA ASP A 291 -11.02 -34.07 19.79
C ASP A 291 -11.59 -32.66 19.98
N MET A 292 -10.74 -31.77 20.48
CA MET A 292 -11.04 -30.42 20.96
C MET A 292 -11.37 -29.50 19.78
N ARG A 293 -12.56 -29.64 19.19
CA ARG A 293 -13.11 -28.66 18.25
C ARG A 293 -13.89 -27.59 19.02
N VAL A 294 -13.57 -26.33 18.69
CA VAL A 294 -14.31 -25.13 19.05
C VAL A 294 -15.81 -25.43 18.95
N ARG A 295 -16.51 -25.30 20.08
CA ARG A 295 -17.97 -25.50 20.13
C ARG A 295 -18.61 -24.58 19.11
N ASP A 296 -19.35 -25.20 18.20
CA ASP A 296 -20.30 -24.57 17.32
C ASP A 296 -21.17 -23.62 18.18
N ARG A 297 -21.11 -22.32 17.91
CA ARG A 297 -22.08 -21.40 18.50
C ARG A 297 -23.40 -21.82 17.89
N GLY A 298 -24.32 -22.32 18.72
CA GLY A 298 -25.65 -22.77 18.30
C GLY A 298 -26.35 -21.74 17.40
N PRO A 299 -27.42 -22.15 16.70
CA PRO A 299 -28.06 -21.33 15.68
C PRO A 299 -28.36 -19.93 16.23
N ILE A 300 -27.94 -18.91 15.47
CA ILE A 300 -28.21 -17.50 15.75
C ILE A 300 -29.73 -17.38 15.90
N LEU A 301 -30.19 -17.09 17.13
CA LEU A 301 -31.58 -16.72 17.38
C LEU A 301 -31.79 -15.33 16.77
N VAL A 302 -32.42 -15.28 15.61
CA VAL A 302 -32.93 -14.05 15.03
C VAL A 302 -34.27 -13.77 15.70
N GLU A 303 -34.27 -12.85 16.66
CA GLU A 303 -35.52 -12.27 17.14
C GLU A 303 -36.09 -11.35 16.05
N PRO A 304 -37.37 -11.50 15.67
CA PRO A 304 -38.00 -10.55 14.76
C PRO A 304 -38.06 -9.17 15.42
N LEU A 305 -37.56 -8.17 14.71
CA LEU A 305 -37.68 -6.77 15.09
C LEU A 305 -39.16 -6.46 15.35
N PRO A 306 -39.53 -5.77 16.46
CA PRO A 306 -40.91 -5.37 16.69
C PRO A 306 -41.44 -4.57 15.49
N GLU A 307 -42.73 -4.75 15.17
CA GLU A 307 -43.39 -4.02 14.08
C GLU A 307 -43.12 -2.53 14.23
N ALA A 308 -42.61 -1.93 13.15
CA ALA A 308 -42.27 -0.52 13.11
C ALA A 308 -43.48 0.31 13.58
N GLU A 309 -43.25 1.13 14.61
CA GLU A 309 -44.22 2.14 15.01
C GLU A 309 -44.64 2.96 13.78
N PRO A 310 -45.92 3.33 13.66
CA PRO A 310 -46.39 4.15 12.55
C PRO A 310 -45.52 5.41 12.46
N PRO A 311 -45.21 5.88 11.24
CA PRO A 311 -44.26 6.97 11.05
C PRO A 311 -44.67 8.16 11.91
N ALA A 312 -43.75 8.58 12.77
CA ALA A 312 -43.90 9.80 13.55
C ALA A 312 -44.30 10.93 12.59
N VAL A 313 -45.43 11.55 12.89
CA VAL A 313 -45.90 12.77 12.23
C VAL A 313 -44.71 13.73 12.14
N ALA A 314 -44.42 14.22 10.93
CA ALA A 314 -43.30 15.08 10.56
C ALA A 314 -42.77 15.89 11.76
N GLY A 315 -41.80 15.30 12.46
CA GLY A 315 -41.06 15.96 13.51
C GLY A 315 -40.20 17.03 12.87
N GLU A 316 -40.05 18.14 13.58
CA GLU A 316 -39.24 19.31 13.21
C GLU A 316 -37.91 18.95 12.51
N PRO A 317 -37.42 19.82 11.61
CA PRO A 317 -36.18 19.60 10.88
C PRO A 317 -35.07 19.16 11.85
N VAL A 318 -34.49 18.00 11.56
CA VAL A 318 -33.36 17.44 12.31
C VAL A 318 -32.30 18.53 12.43
N PRO A 319 -31.94 18.97 13.65
CA PRO A 319 -30.87 19.95 13.81
C PRO A 319 -29.58 19.39 13.20
N PRO A 320 -28.72 20.25 12.63
CA PRO A 320 -27.45 19.81 12.06
C PRO A 320 -26.68 18.98 13.08
N ALA A 321 -25.99 17.94 12.61
CA ALA A 321 -25.10 17.13 13.45
C ALA A 321 -24.24 18.08 14.27
N LEU A 322 -24.36 17.98 15.60
CA LEU A 322 -23.52 18.74 16.50
C LEU A 322 -22.06 18.40 16.18
N ASP A 323 -21.21 19.42 16.11
CA ASP A 323 -19.77 19.25 15.98
C ASP A 323 -19.31 18.15 16.93
N GLU A 324 -18.59 17.16 16.40
CA GLU A 324 -18.00 16.09 17.19
C GLU A 324 -17.23 16.75 18.36
N PRO A 325 -17.52 16.38 19.63
CA PRO A 325 -16.92 17.07 20.76
C PRO A 325 -15.40 17.05 20.60
N PRO A 326 -14.70 18.16 20.87
CA PRO A 326 -13.25 18.22 20.71
C PRO A 326 -12.63 17.05 21.46
N ALA A 327 -11.76 16.31 20.77
CA ALA A 327 -11.05 15.18 21.36
C ALA A 327 -10.45 15.62 22.70
N ASP A 328 -10.68 14.81 23.75
CA ASP A 328 -10.15 15.06 25.09
C ASP A 328 -8.66 15.42 24.96
N PRO A 329 -8.21 16.60 25.45
CA PRO A 329 -6.85 17.07 25.25
C PRO A 329 -5.80 16.09 25.80
N VAL A 330 -6.18 15.29 26.80
CA VAL A 330 -5.32 14.21 27.34
C VAL A 330 -5.13 13.09 26.32
N VAL A 331 -6.16 12.78 25.53
CA VAL A 331 -6.11 11.78 24.46
C VAL A 331 -5.33 12.33 23.26
N ALA A 332 -5.55 13.59 22.89
CA ALA A 332 -4.82 14.22 21.80
C ALA A 332 -3.29 14.27 22.05
N ASP A 333 -2.88 14.63 23.27
CA ASP A 333 -1.47 14.71 23.67
C ASP A 333 -0.97 13.43 24.37
N LEU A 334 -1.64 12.27 24.19
CA LEU A 334 -1.38 11.03 24.95
C LEU A 334 0.10 10.62 24.98
N ALA A 335 0.75 10.58 23.81
CA ALA A 335 2.14 10.15 23.71
C ALA A 335 3.10 11.14 24.40
N LEU A 336 2.85 12.45 24.24
CA LEU A 336 3.61 13.51 24.90
C LEU A 336 3.48 13.43 26.41
N LEU A 337 2.25 13.29 26.91
CA LEU A 337 1.97 13.20 28.35
C LEU A 337 2.56 11.92 28.96
N SER A 338 2.54 10.80 28.23
CA SER A 338 3.16 9.55 28.66
C SER A 338 4.69 9.66 28.76
N TRP A 339 5.34 10.32 27.80
CA TRP A 339 6.77 10.61 27.84
C TRP A 339 7.12 11.57 28.99
N TYR A 340 6.31 12.62 29.18
CA TYR A 340 6.51 13.59 30.26
C TYR A 340 6.32 12.96 31.65
N ALA A 341 5.29 12.14 31.84
CA ALA A 341 5.05 11.37 33.08
C ALA A 341 6.21 10.42 33.43
N ALA A 342 6.93 9.92 32.42
CA ALA A 342 8.13 9.10 32.59
C ALA A 342 9.40 9.92 32.89
N GLY A 343 9.29 11.23 33.10
CA GLY A 343 10.40 12.12 33.40
C GLY A 343 11.08 12.72 32.16
N ALA A 344 10.42 12.71 31.01
CA ALA A 344 10.93 13.25 29.75
C ALA A 344 12.35 12.74 29.40
N PRO A 345 12.57 11.41 29.33
CA PRO A 345 13.88 10.83 29.08
C PRO A 345 14.45 11.27 27.72
N GLU A 346 15.78 11.31 27.64
CA GLU A 346 16.49 11.52 26.37
C GLU A 346 16.26 10.36 25.40
N SER A 347 16.35 10.66 24.09
CA SER A 347 16.25 9.69 23.01
C SER A 347 17.26 8.56 23.23
N ARG A 348 16.78 7.32 23.36
CA ARG A 348 17.66 6.14 23.47
C ARG A 348 17.95 5.47 22.14
N ILE A 349 17.21 5.85 21.10
CA ILE A 349 17.54 5.51 19.73
C ILE A 349 18.40 6.68 19.23
N GLU A 350 19.72 6.52 19.26
CA GLU A 350 20.63 7.52 18.71
C GLU A 350 20.37 7.68 17.21
N ARG A 351 20.36 8.94 16.74
CA ARG A 351 20.21 9.30 15.34
C ARG A 351 21.32 8.65 14.51
N GLU A 352 20.99 7.68 13.65
CA GLU A 352 21.84 7.30 12.51
C GLU A 352 21.88 8.37 11.40
N ALA A 353 21.43 9.60 11.66
CA ALA A 353 21.53 10.70 10.71
C ALA A 353 21.86 12.02 11.43
N GLU A 354 23.15 12.34 11.51
CA GLU A 354 23.59 13.73 11.48
C GLU A 354 23.57 14.20 10.03
N GLY A 355 22.59 15.04 9.68
CA GLY A 355 22.51 15.66 8.36
C GLY A 355 21.15 16.30 8.12
N GLU A 356 21.11 17.62 8.31
CA GLU A 356 20.06 18.56 7.90
C GLU A 356 18.68 18.43 8.58
N GLY A 357 18.51 19.25 9.62
CA GLY A 357 17.22 19.53 10.23
C GLY A 357 16.36 20.42 9.34
N VAL A 358 15.12 19.97 9.14
CA VAL A 358 13.96 20.86 8.95
C VAL A 358 13.09 20.64 10.18
N PRO A 359 12.65 21.69 10.90
CA PRO A 359 11.77 21.52 12.05
C PRO A 359 10.44 20.92 11.57
N PRO A 360 9.88 19.90 12.25
CA PRO A 360 8.62 19.32 11.82
C PRO A 360 7.48 20.32 12.05
N ALA A 361 6.82 20.70 10.97
CA ALA A 361 5.50 21.31 11.05
C ALA A 361 4.58 20.37 11.84
N ALA A 362 3.81 20.94 12.77
CA ALA A 362 2.78 20.25 13.52
C ALA A 362 1.69 19.75 12.57
N VAL A 363 1.90 18.59 11.97
CA VAL A 363 0.86 17.80 11.34
C VAL A 363 0.14 17.10 12.49
N VAL A 364 -1.00 17.66 12.89
CA VAL A 364 -1.97 16.94 13.70
C VAL A 364 -2.52 15.85 12.78
N ASP A 365 -1.88 14.69 12.84
CA ASP A 365 -2.21 13.50 12.07
C ASP A 365 -3.50 12.90 12.62
N ASP A 366 -4.59 12.99 11.86
CA ASP A 366 -5.91 12.46 12.25
C ASP A 366 -5.88 10.93 12.51
N LEU A 367 -4.95 10.22 11.84
CA LEU A 367 -4.65 8.81 12.12
C LEU A 367 -4.03 8.64 13.52
N SER A 368 -3.18 9.56 13.96
CA SER A 368 -2.66 9.59 15.33
C SER A 368 -3.77 9.87 16.35
N GLY A 369 -4.80 10.65 15.99
CA GLY A 369 -5.99 10.85 16.81
C GLY A 369 -6.77 9.55 17.06
N SER A 370 -7.10 8.81 16.00
CA SER A 370 -7.81 7.53 16.11
C SER A 370 -7.00 6.45 16.85
N LEU A 371 -5.67 6.43 16.66
CA LEU A 371 -4.75 5.53 17.36
C LEU A 371 -4.60 5.90 18.83
N ALA A 372 -4.59 7.20 19.15
CA ALA A 372 -4.54 7.66 20.53
C ALA A 372 -5.83 7.34 21.29
N VAL A 373 -7.01 7.45 20.65
CA VAL A 373 -8.28 7.04 21.25
C VAL A 373 -8.29 5.54 21.56
N GLN A 374 -7.83 4.69 20.64
CA GLN A 374 -7.72 3.25 20.87
C GLN A 374 -6.70 2.91 21.96
N ALA A 375 -5.54 3.58 21.94
CA ALA A 375 -4.49 3.39 22.92
C ALA A 375 -4.95 3.80 24.33
N TRP A 376 -5.62 4.95 24.44
CA TRP A 376 -6.23 5.43 25.68
C TRP A 376 -7.22 4.43 26.27
N ARG A 377 -8.13 3.88 25.45
CA ARG A 377 -9.07 2.82 25.88
C ARG A 377 -8.37 1.55 26.35
N GLY A 378 -7.15 1.30 25.90
CA GLY A 378 -6.34 0.15 26.30
C GLY A 378 -5.50 0.37 27.56
N LEU A 379 -5.45 1.59 28.11
CA LEU A 379 -4.79 1.88 29.40
C LEU A 379 -5.69 1.50 30.57
N ASP A 380 -5.08 1.09 31.68
CA ASP A 380 -5.84 0.84 32.91
C ASP A 380 -6.31 2.15 33.57
N ALA A 381 -7.25 2.04 34.51
CA ALA A 381 -7.85 3.21 35.16
C ALA A 381 -6.82 4.03 35.97
N ALA A 382 -5.76 3.41 36.50
CA ALA A 382 -4.73 4.09 37.26
C ALA A 382 -3.80 4.89 36.32
N GLU A 383 -3.41 4.32 35.19
CA GLU A 383 -2.64 4.99 34.14
C GLU A 383 -3.42 6.17 33.54
N GLN A 384 -4.72 5.99 33.26
CA GLN A 384 -5.58 7.08 32.80
C GLN A 384 -5.68 8.21 33.84
N ALA A 385 -5.79 7.89 35.13
CA ALA A 385 -5.81 8.89 36.20
C ALA A 385 -4.47 9.64 36.31
N GLN A 386 -3.35 8.92 36.27
CA GLN A 386 -2.00 9.49 36.28
C GLN A 386 -1.79 10.45 35.10
N LEU A 387 -2.24 10.09 33.90
CA LEU A 387 -2.09 10.92 32.71
C LEU A 387 -2.95 12.19 32.76
N ARG A 388 -4.14 12.13 33.36
CA ARG A 388 -4.96 13.33 33.62
C ARG A 388 -4.27 14.28 34.61
N GLU A 389 -3.71 13.75 35.69
CA GLU A 389 -2.93 14.57 36.64
C GLU A 389 -1.70 15.18 35.96
N THR A 390 -0.98 14.38 35.17
CA THR A 390 0.16 14.83 34.37
C THR A 390 -0.23 15.94 33.41
N ALA A 391 -1.40 15.86 32.77
CA ALA A 391 -1.90 16.90 31.88
C ALA A 391 -2.12 18.23 32.63
N VAL A 392 -2.65 18.18 33.85
CA VAL A 392 -2.79 19.37 34.71
C VAL A 392 -1.43 19.95 35.06
N GLN A 393 -0.47 19.11 35.44
CA GLN A 393 0.90 19.55 35.75
C GLN A 393 1.59 20.18 34.53
N PHE A 394 1.45 19.56 33.35
CA PHE A 394 2.01 20.06 32.10
C PHE A 394 1.38 21.39 31.70
N ALA A 395 0.06 21.54 31.83
CA ALA A 395 -0.65 22.78 31.54
C ALA A 395 -0.30 23.92 32.51
N ALA A 396 0.13 23.60 33.74
CA ALA A 396 0.61 24.58 34.72
C ALA A 396 2.02 25.11 34.44
N LEU A 397 2.79 24.50 33.53
CA LEU A 397 4.12 24.99 33.15
C LEU A 397 4.02 26.31 32.37
N PRO A 398 5.02 27.20 32.47
CA PRO A 398 5.12 28.38 31.60
C PRO A 398 5.11 27.99 30.11
N ALA A 399 4.55 28.86 29.26
CA ALA A 399 4.43 28.59 27.83
C ALA A 399 5.77 28.21 27.17
N ASP A 400 6.86 28.87 27.56
CA ASP A 400 8.21 28.57 27.06
C ASP A 400 8.67 27.15 27.47
N GLY A 401 8.35 26.73 28.70
CA GLY A 401 8.64 25.39 29.19
C GLY A 401 7.83 24.32 28.47
N GLN A 402 6.57 24.58 28.17
CA GLN A 402 5.73 23.69 27.38
C GLN A 402 6.24 23.57 25.94
N ALA A 403 6.60 24.71 25.31
CA ALA A 403 7.14 24.73 23.95
C ALA A 403 8.45 23.95 23.85
N ALA A 404 9.38 24.14 24.79
CA ALA A 404 10.64 23.41 24.83
C ALA A 404 10.43 21.89 25.01
N LEU A 405 9.48 21.46 25.85
CA LEU A 405 9.14 20.04 26.01
C LEU A 405 8.51 19.45 24.75
N ARG A 406 7.61 20.18 24.09
CA ARG A 406 7.02 19.76 22.81
C ARG A 406 8.06 19.63 21.70
N GLU A 407 8.99 20.57 21.63
CA GLU A 407 10.10 20.53 20.66
C GLU A 407 11.01 19.32 20.92
N ARG A 408 11.39 19.08 22.18
CA ARG A 408 12.17 17.89 22.56
C ARG A 408 11.46 16.60 22.18
N PHE A 409 10.16 16.51 22.45
CA PHE A 409 9.36 15.34 22.07
C PHE A 409 9.25 15.17 20.55
N ALA A 410 9.04 16.27 19.81
CA ALA A 410 8.99 16.26 18.35
C ALA A 410 10.33 15.84 17.72
N GLY A 411 11.45 16.10 18.40
CA GLY A 411 12.79 15.68 18.02
C GLY A 411 13.09 14.19 18.24
N LEU A 412 12.24 13.44 18.97
CA LEU A 412 12.38 11.99 19.09
C LEU A 412 12.09 11.29 17.75
N ASP A 413 12.65 10.11 17.52
CA ASP A 413 12.32 9.30 16.35
C ASP A 413 10.80 8.98 16.29
N GLY A 414 10.22 8.94 15.08
CA GLY A 414 8.79 8.71 14.91
C GLY A 414 8.30 7.36 15.46
N MET A 415 9.16 6.33 15.45
CA MET A 415 8.88 5.04 16.07
C MET A 415 8.92 5.11 17.60
N GLU A 416 9.82 5.91 18.16
CA GLU A 416 9.90 6.16 19.60
C GLU A 416 8.66 6.93 20.08
N ARG A 417 8.26 7.99 19.36
CA ARG A 417 7.01 8.73 19.64
C ARG A 417 5.78 7.83 19.66
N ARG A 418 5.65 6.90 18.69
CA ARG A 418 4.56 5.91 18.65
C ARG A 418 4.60 4.92 19.82
N GLY A 419 5.79 4.60 20.33
CA GLY A 419 5.94 3.74 21.52
C GLY A 419 5.29 4.32 22.76
N TRP A 420 5.34 5.64 22.91
CA TRP A 420 4.74 6.36 24.04
C TRP A 420 3.21 6.34 24.05
N LEU A 421 2.54 5.96 22.95
CA LEU A 421 1.09 5.69 22.96
C LEU A 421 0.72 4.51 23.87
N LEU A 422 1.66 3.62 24.19
CA LEU A 422 1.40 2.47 25.09
C LEU A 422 1.25 2.88 26.57
N GLY A 423 1.40 4.16 26.90
CA GLY A 423 1.39 4.69 28.26
C GLY A 423 2.81 4.88 28.83
N PRO A 424 2.95 5.52 30.00
CA PRO A 424 4.25 5.89 30.57
C PRO A 424 5.10 4.66 30.96
N ARG A 425 4.46 3.57 31.42
CA ARG A 425 5.16 2.36 31.91
C ARG A 425 5.71 1.48 30.80
N LEU A 426 4.90 1.22 29.76
CA LEU A 426 5.33 0.41 28.61
C LEU A 426 6.11 1.24 27.59
N GLY A 427 5.80 2.54 27.46
CA GLY A 427 6.53 3.45 26.59
C GLY A 427 8.01 3.57 26.97
N SER A 428 8.35 3.56 28.26
CA SER A 428 9.76 3.60 28.71
C SER A 428 10.55 2.35 28.33
N ASP A 429 9.88 1.21 28.19
CA ASP A 429 10.45 -0.08 27.84
C ASP A 429 10.39 -0.34 26.32
N TRP A 430 9.69 0.52 25.57
CA TRP A 430 9.41 0.34 24.14
C TRP A 430 10.65 0.09 23.27
N PRO A 431 11.76 0.84 23.39
CA PRO A 431 12.93 0.59 22.55
C PRO A 431 13.48 -0.85 22.68
N ARG A 432 13.31 -1.48 23.85
CA ARG A 432 13.74 -2.86 24.10
C ARG A 432 12.73 -3.89 23.58
N LEU A 433 11.44 -3.53 23.56
CA LEU A 433 10.35 -4.40 23.12
C LEU A 433 10.03 -4.27 21.62
N GLN A 434 10.50 -3.21 20.97
CA GLN A 434 10.25 -2.88 19.56
C GLN A 434 10.61 -4.02 18.58
N PRO A 435 11.78 -4.70 18.69
CA PRO A 435 12.14 -5.79 17.79
C PRO A 435 11.19 -6.99 17.86
N TRP A 436 10.39 -7.08 18.91
CA TRP A 436 9.47 -8.17 19.16
C TRP A 436 8.02 -7.83 18.78
N LEU A 437 7.61 -6.57 18.96
CA LEU A 437 6.26 -6.11 18.64
C LEU A 437 6.07 -5.69 17.17
N GLY A 438 7.16 -5.56 16.40
CA GLY A 438 7.12 -5.06 15.03
C GLY A 438 6.43 -5.97 13.99
N HIS A 439 6.17 -7.25 14.31
CA HIS A 439 5.60 -8.23 13.38
C HIS A 439 4.62 -9.21 14.07
N VAL A 440 3.73 -8.68 14.92
CA VAL A 440 2.72 -9.47 15.66
C VAL A 440 1.31 -9.18 15.11
N PRO A 441 0.51 -10.19 14.72
CA PRO A 441 -0.88 -10.02 14.29
C PRO A 441 -1.74 -9.30 15.34
N GLY A 442 -2.75 -8.53 14.91
CA GLY A 442 -3.49 -7.61 15.80
C GLY A 442 -4.10 -8.23 17.06
N GLU A 443 -4.73 -9.40 16.95
CA GLU A 443 -5.32 -10.09 18.11
C GLU A 443 -4.26 -10.63 19.08
N GLU A 444 -3.15 -11.15 18.54
CA GLU A 444 -2.04 -11.65 19.33
C GLU A 444 -1.31 -10.49 20.03
N ARG A 445 -1.18 -9.35 19.34
CA ARG A 445 -0.58 -8.13 19.87
C ARG A 445 -1.37 -7.60 21.06
N THR A 446 -2.70 -7.62 20.98
CA THR A 446 -3.57 -7.17 22.08
C THR A 446 -3.40 -8.05 23.32
N ARG A 447 -3.41 -9.37 23.15
CA ARG A 447 -3.16 -10.33 24.24
C ARG A 447 -1.76 -10.16 24.83
N LEU A 448 -0.76 -9.97 23.98
CA LEU A 448 0.61 -9.79 24.41
C LEU A 448 0.80 -8.49 25.21
N LEU A 449 0.22 -7.38 24.76
CA LEU A 449 0.25 -6.12 25.51
C LEU A 449 -0.43 -6.26 26.88
N ALA A 450 -1.54 -6.99 26.97
CA ALA A 450 -2.18 -7.27 28.26
C ALA A 450 -1.27 -8.07 29.21
N VAL A 451 -0.55 -9.08 28.69
CA VAL A 451 0.45 -9.82 29.47
C VAL A 451 1.58 -8.90 29.93
N LEU A 452 2.13 -8.07 29.05
CA LEU A 452 3.22 -7.16 29.39
C LEU A 452 2.80 -6.11 30.44
N ARG A 453 1.56 -5.61 30.39
CA ARG A 453 1.03 -4.71 31.43
C ARG A 453 0.90 -5.39 32.79
N ALA A 454 0.56 -6.68 32.81
CA ALA A 454 0.45 -7.46 34.04
C ALA A 454 1.81 -7.84 34.65
N MET A 455 2.89 -7.83 33.85
CA MET A 455 4.25 -8.05 34.34
C MET A 455 4.80 -6.79 35.02
N ASP A 456 5.57 -6.95 36.09
CA ASP A 456 6.33 -5.84 36.67
C ASP A 456 7.50 -5.40 35.77
N SER A 457 8.12 -4.26 36.12
CA SER A 457 9.21 -3.69 35.33
C SER A 457 10.45 -4.58 35.28
N GLU A 458 10.78 -5.26 36.38
CA GLU A 458 11.97 -6.12 36.45
C GLU A 458 11.82 -7.33 35.52
N HIS A 459 10.65 -7.98 35.53
CA HIS A 459 10.36 -9.08 34.63
C HIS A 459 10.29 -8.64 33.16
N ARG A 460 9.80 -7.43 32.85
CA ARG A 460 9.84 -6.91 31.46
C ARG A 460 11.26 -6.65 30.97
N ILE A 461 12.13 -6.10 31.81
CA ILE A 461 13.53 -5.90 31.49
C ILE A 461 14.21 -7.24 31.25
N HIS A 462 14.01 -8.20 32.17
CA HIS A 462 14.59 -9.53 32.05
C HIS A 462 14.07 -10.26 30.79
N LEU A 463 12.78 -10.16 30.47
CA LEU A 463 12.20 -10.69 29.23
C LEU A 463 12.87 -10.10 27.98
N ALA A 464 13.09 -8.79 27.94
CA ALA A 464 13.77 -8.16 26.80
C ALA A 464 15.20 -8.69 26.62
N ASP A 465 15.92 -8.96 27.71
CA ASP A 465 17.28 -9.50 27.66
C ASP A 465 17.31 -11.00 27.27
N VAL A 466 16.31 -11.78 27.64
CA VAL A 466 16.11 -13.14 27.12
C VAL A 466 15.86 -13.09 25.61
N LEU A 467 14.91 -12.27 25.15
CA LEU A 467 14.53 -12.18 23.73
C LEU A 467 15.66 -11.69 22.82
N ARG A 468 16.54 -10.82 23.32
CA ARG A 468 17.69 -10.30 22.57
C ARG A 468 18.67 -11.40 22.15
N ARG A 469 18.81 -12.44 22.98
CA ARG A 469 19.69 -13.59 22.75
C ARG A 469 19.13 -14.60 21.76
N GLN A 470 17.86 -14.46 21.39
CA GLN A 470 17.12 -15.46 20.62
C GLN A 470 17.08 -15.11 19.14
N SER A 471 17.07 -16.15 18.29
CA SER A 471 16.92 -16.03 16.84
C SER A 471 15.51 -15.51 16.48
N PRO A 472 15.27 -15.00 15.26
CA PRO A 472 13.93 -14.57 14.85
C PRO A 472 12.85 -15.64 15.03
N ALA A 473 13.16 -16.91 14.72
CA ALA A 473 12.25 -18.04 14.95
C ALA A 473 12.03 -18.32 16.45
N GLY A 474 13.11 -18.35 17.25
CA GLY A 474 13.02 -18.56 18.70
C GLY A 474 12.22 -17.47 19.44
N ARG A 475 12.23 -16.23 18.94
CA ARG A 475 11.37 -15.15 19.47
C ARG A 475 9.89 -15.38 19.21
N ILE A 476 9.53 -16.07 18.13
CA ILE A 476 8.14 -16.45 17.83
C ILE A 476 7.71 -17.57 18.77
N GLU A 477 8.54 -18.59 18.96
CA GLU A 477 8.27 -19.72 19.86
C GLU A 477 8.10 -19.24 21.32
N LEU A 478 9.05 -18.45 21.85
CA LEU A 478 8.96 -17.92 23.21
C LEU A 478 7.74 -17.02 23.43
N ARG A 479 7.28 -16.32 22.39
CA ARG A 479 6.04 -15.53 22.45
C ARG A 479 4.81 -16.42 22.58
N GLN A 480 4.73 -17.48 21.77
CA GLN A 480 3.64 -18.43 21.86
C GLN A 480 3.63 -19.15 23.21
N GLU A 481 4.80 -19.54 23.74
CA GLU A 481 4.93 -20.10 25.09
C GLU A 481 4.42 -19.12 26.16
N LEU A 482 4.87 -17.87 26.13
CA LEU A 482 4.45 -16.86 27.11
C LEU A 482 2.92 -16.62 27.09
N LEU A 483 2.31 -16.64 25.91
CA LEU A 483 0.87 -16.46 25.75
C LEU A 483 0.07 -17.69 26.20
N ALA A 484 0.64 -18.89 26.13
CA ALA A 484 0.01 -20.14 26.57
C ALA A 484 0.12 -20.37 28.09
N ILE A 485 1.11 -19.75 28.75
CA ILE A 485 1.40 -19.99 30.17
C ILE A 485 0.51 -19.13 31.09
N PRO A 486 -0.11 -19.75 32.13
CA PRO A 486 -0.88 -19.03 33.16
C PRO A 486 -0.05 -17.95 33.87
N ALA A 487 -0.70 -16.88 34.31
CA ALA A 487 -0.03 -15.71 34.88
C ALA A 487 0.89 -16.03 36.06
N GLU A 488 0.50 -17.00 36.89
CA GLU A 488 1.20 -17.45 38.09
C GLU A 488 2.53 -18.16 37.75
N ARG A 489 2.61 -18.77 36.56
CA ARG A 489 3.78 -19.53 36.11
C ARG A 489 4.76 -18.70 35.27
N ARG A 490 4.39 -17.49 34.86
CA ARG A 490 5.21 -16.65 33.95
C ARG A 490 6.57 -16.28 34.54
N LYS A 491 6.65 -16.05 35.86
CA LYS A 491 7.92 -15.77 36.54
C LYS A 491 8.87 -16.96 36.46
N ALA A 492 8.41 -18.14 36.86
CA ALA A 492 9.21 -19.37 36.80
C ALA A 492 9.60 -19.73 35.35
N TRP A 493 8.68 -19.53 34.40
CA TRP A 493 8.97 -19.70 32.97
C TRP A 493 10.07 -18.74 32.49
N LEU A 494 10.05 -17.47 32.90
CA LEU A 494 11.07 -16.51 32.49
C LEU A 494 12.47 -16.89 33.00
N GLU A 495 12.56 -17.41 34.23
CA GLU A 495 13.81 -17.96 34.79
C GLU A 495 14.30 -19.21 34.03
N GLU A 496 13.38 -20.03 33.51
CA GLU A 496 13.72 -21.18 32.66
C GLU A 496 14.17 -20.73 31.26
N ALA A 497 13.42 -19.82 30.63
CA ALA A 497 13.72 -19.27 29.32
C ALA A 497 15.07 -18.52 29.31
N ALA A 498 15.47 -17.91 30.43
CA ALA A 498 16.77 -17.24 30.55
C ALA A 498 17.98 -18.18 30.57
N ARG A 499 17.75 -19.47 30.86
CA ARG A 499 18.78 -20.53 30.88
C ARG A 499 18.90 -21.29 29.56
N ARG A 500 17.91 -21.13 28.66
CA ARG A 500 17.95 -21.63 27.28
C ARG A 500 18.72 -20.63 26.41
#